data_AF-A0A7X9GI05-F1
#
_entry.id   AF-A0A7X9GI05-F1
#
_cell.length_a   1.000
_cell.length_b   1.000
_cell.length_c   1.000
_cell.angle_alpha   90.00
_cell.angle_beta   90.00
_cell.angle_gamma   90.00
#
_symmetry.space_group_name_H-M   'P 1'
#
loop_
_entity.id
_entity.type
_entity.pdbx_description
1 polymer ?
#
loop_
_entity_poly.entity_id
_entity_poly.type
_entity_poly.pdbx_seq_one_letter_code
_entity_poly.pdbx_strand_id
1 'polypeptide(L)'
;MSSGIAGIIEKLNKSSGKDIFLYWEGEIQARKQVREARTWEELSGIEPERETIDFLFRAFFPTARRNWFYRYLLINSHTMPVIRWLMSCPRGIKMDFLTRLPLLLQAMPGQNLDFLINIYTSSLQEVYRRILLGLNQETVSHLMGRTANPELRRLLRERREQLQAERQKAHMGLDLEAIRVPGWESFYGNKVELGQEVLAVLQEARVDNFAHPYSGERLTVLVRAVEALYCLGWVQDSLVLLVETYQDFMARSRLPDPATAQALYRDLDGMARMLIPIYCLLEYPTEPGRRAREIYRWSLPQLMYEEASVAYLDFLVGLPRVGSTGVLHLQAEVRGFCELVGHSRIDDEFIRILQAEELDSSDLSRLAAIARERLKSRPHETFVILELVRGLVAKGRVEVGPGWSEELFQTYLELWHWIPSRIFLNQILLDSLTPGLGVEWRRQVSQVREWLSREPNQILEFYRDKPDLARTQGSLVALETVFGKLLGVQ
;
A
#
# COMPACT_ATOMS: atom_id res chain seq x y z
N MET A 1 35.79 -28.75 -46.22
CA MET A 1 36.06 -29.84 -45.26
C MET A 1 36.08 -29.23 -43.87
N SER A 2 35.10 -29.53 -43.02
CA SER A 2 35.04 -28.98 -41.66
C SER A 2 36.22 -29.51 -40.83
N SER A 3 37.11 -28.63 -40.37
CA SER A 3 38.18 -28.98 -39.43
C SER A 3 37.67 -28.79 -38.00
N GLY A 4 37.68 -29.84 -37.19
CA GLY A 4 37.25 -29.82 -35.78
C GLY A 4 36.26 -30.94 -35.42
N ILE A 5 35.61 -30.82 -34.26
CA ILE A 5 34.67 -31.82 -33.72
C ILE A 5 33.52 -32.10 -34.70
N ALA A 6 33.01 -31.08 -35.39
CA ALA A 6 31.97 -31.24 -36.41
C ALA A 6 32.41 -32.19 -37.56
N GLY A 7 33.66 -32.11 -38.01
CA GLY A 7 34.21 -33.02 -39.03
C GLY A 7 34.41 -34.45 -38.53
N ILE A 8 34.63 -34.65 -37.23
CA ILE A 8 34.69 -35.99 -36.61
C ILE A 8 33.29 -36.61 -36.61
N ILE A 9 32.27 -35.85 -36.22
CA ILE A 9 30.86 -36.30 -36.20
C ILE A 9 30.36 -36.58 -37.63
N GLU A 10 30.67 -35.72 -38.60
CA GLU A 10 30.28 -35.92 -40.01
C GLU A 10 30.90 -37.20 -40.60
N LYS A 11 32.18 -37.50 -40.28
CA LYS A 11 32.84 -38.74 -40.69
C LYS A 11 32.21 -39.98 -40.05
N LEU A 12 31.83 -39.88 -38.77
CA LEU A 12 31.14 -40.96 -38.06
C LEU A 12 29.76 -41.22 -38.66
N ASN A 13 28.98 -40.16 -38.92
CA ASN A 13 27.64 -40.28 -39.51
C ASN A 13 27.70 -40.88 -40.93
N LYS A 14 28.72 -40.56 -41.74
CA LYS A 14 28.92 -41.19 -43.06
C LYS A 14 29.29 -42.68 -43.01
N SER A 15 29.69 -43.18 -41.84
CA SER A 15 30.01 -44.59 -41.61
C SER A 15 28.84 -45.42 -41.06
N SER A 16 27.68 -44.79 -40.77
CA SER A 16 26.48 -45.48 -40.33
C SER A 16 25.91 -46.33 -41.46
N GLY A 17 26.06 -47.65 -41.37
CA GLY A 17 25.65 -48.62 -42.41
C GLY A 17 26.69 -49.69 -42.75
N LYS A 18 27.89 -49.62 -42.16
CA LYS A 18 28.90 -50.69 -42.18
C LYS A 18 28.79 -51.59 -40.94
N ASP A 19 29.52 -52.70 -40.94
CA ASP A 19 29.65 -53.65 -39.83
C ASP A 19 29.61 -52.96 -38.45
N ILE A 20 28.74 -53.47 -37.56
CA ILE A 20 28.49 -52.90 -36.24
C ILE A 20 29.77 -52.77 -35.40
N PHE A 21 30.72 -53.70 -35.55
CA PHE A 21 31.98 -53.68 -34.81
C PHE A 21 32.92 -52.57 -35.32
N LEU A 22 32.98 -52.37 -36.65
CA LEU A 22 33.77 -51.29 -37.25
C LEU A 22 33.19 -49.91 -36.89
N TYR A 23 31.86 -49.79 -36.85
CA TYR A 23 31.20 -48.57 -36.41
C TYR A 23 31.51 -48.28 -34.93
N TRP A 24 31.46 -49.28 -34.05
CA TRP A 24 31.80 -49.11 -32.63
C TRP A 24 33.26 -48.72 -32.40
N GLU A 25 34.20 -49.34 -33.13
CA GLU A 25 35.61 -48.96 -33.05
C GLU A 25 35.83 -47.51 -33.49
N GLY A 26 35.21 -47.11 -34.61
CA GLY A 26 35.23 -45.73 -35.09
C GLY A 26 34.59 -44.75 -34.10
N GLU A 27 33.48 -45.12 -33.47
CA GLU A 27 32.80 -44.29 -32.47
C GLU A 27 33.62 -44.12 -31.18
N ILE A 28 34.34 -45.16 -30.75
CA ILE A 28 35.25 -45.07 -29.58
C ILE A 28 36.43 -44.15 -29.90
N GLN A 29 37.03 -44.28 -31.09
CA GLN A 29 38.13 -43.40 -31.52
C GLN A 29 37.67 -41.95 -31.63
N ALA A 30 36.49 -41.71 -32.22
CA ALA A 30 35.87 -40.40 -32.30
C ALA A 30 35.63 -39.81 -30.90
N ARG A 31 35.10 -40.60 -29.95
CA ARG A 31 34.93 -40.13 -28.55
C ARG A 31 36.25 -39.76 -27.89
N LYS A 32 37.34 -40.48 -28.14
CA LYS A 32 38.67 -40.13 -27.61
C LYS A 32 39.14 -38.79 -28.17
N GLN A 33 39.06 -38.61 -29.49
CA GLN A 33 39.45 -37.35 -30.15
C GLN A 33 38.62 -36.15 -29.66
N VAL A 34 37.32 -36.34 -29.48
CA VAL A 34 36.43 -35.27 -28.99
C VAL A 34 36.68 -34.94 -27.51
N ARG A 35 37.14 -35.91 -26.71
CA ARG A 35 37.56 -35.65 -25.32
C ARG A 35 38.90 -34.91 -25.23
N GLU A 36 39.71 -34.90 -26.29
CA GLU A 36 40.97 -34.14 -26.36
C GLU A 36 40.76 -32.65 -26.69
N ALA A 37 39.54 -32.25 -27.07
CA ALA A 37 39.15 -30.86 -27.31
C ALA A 37 39.67 -29.94 -26.19
N ARG A 38 40.33 -28.83 -26.53
CA ARG A 38 41.01 -28.00 -25.53
C ARG A 38 40.10 -26.94 -24.95
N THR A 39 39.14 -26.47 -25.73
CA THR A 39 38.23 -25.41 -25.33
C THR A 39 36.77 -25.76 -25.66
N TRP A 40 35.81 -25.07 -25.03
CA TRP A 40 34.39 -25.37 -25.21
C TRP A 40 33.86 -24.79 -26.54
N GLU A 41 34.51 -23.77 -27.08
CA GLU A 41 34.16 -23.09 -28.34
C GLU A 41 34.21 -24.04 -29.54
N GLU A 42 34.98 -25.13 -29.45
CA GLU A 42 34.98 -26.21 -30.45
C GLU A 42 33.61 -26.92 -30.56
N LEU A 43 32.72 -26.75 -29.56
CA LEU A 43 31.36 -27.30 -29.52
C LEU A 43 30.28 -26.29 -29.92
N SER A 44 30.57 -24.98 -29.93
CA SER A 44 29.54 -23.92 -30.04
C SER A 44 28.98 -23.72 -31.45
N GLY A 45 29.51 -24.44 -32.45
CA GLY A 45 29.05 -24.39 -33.86
C GLY A 45 28.56 -25.73 -34.40
N ILE A 46 28.32 -26.71 -33.54
CA ILE A 46 27.84 -28.04 -33.95
C ILE A 46 26.32 -28.02 -34.03
N GLU A 47 25.77 -28.55 -35.13
CA GLU A 47 24.33 -28.64 -35.31
C GLU A 47 23.69 -29.63 -34.33
N PRO A 48 22.59 -29.26 -33.66
CA PRO A 48 21.94 -30.07 -32.65
C PRO A 48 21.05 -31.15 -33.27
N GLU A 49 21.63 -32.08 -34.04
CA GLU A 49 20.92 -33.28 -34.48
C GLU A 49 20.85 -34.33 -33.37
N ARG A 50 19.90 -35.26 -33.46
CA ARG A 50 19.71 -36.27 -32.41
C ARG A 50 20.93 -37.17 -32.26
N GLU A 51 21.50 -37.65 -33.37
CA GLU A 51 22.71 -38.49 -33.36
C GLU A 51 23.89 -37.74 -32.72
N THR A 52 24.02 -36.44 -33.03
CA THR A 52 25.05 -35.56 -32.48
C THR A 52 24.89 -35.39 -30.97
N ILE A 53 23.68 -35.12 -30.49
CA ILE A 53 23.42 -34.98 -29.04
C ILE A 53 23.73 -36.29 -28.31
N ASP A 54 23.31 -37.42 -28.86
CA ASP A 54 23.56 -38.75 -28.28
C ASP A 54 25.06 -39.10 -28.26
N PHE A 55 25.79 -38.74 -29.32
CA PHE A 55 27.25 -38.90 -29.36
C PHE A 55 27.94 -38.01 -28.33
N LEU A 56 27.59 -36.72 -28.25
CA LEU A 56 28.16 -35.78 -27.28
C LEU A 56 27.86 -36.18 -25.84
N PHE A 57 26.66 -36.71 -25.59
CA PHE A 57 26.29 -37.30 -24.32
C PHE A 57 27.26 -38.45 -23.96
N ARG A 58 27.46 -39.44 -24.84
CA ARG A 58 28.39 -40.56 -24.61
C ARG A 58 29.85 -40.13 -24.52
N ALA A 59 30.22 -39.03 -25.18
CA ALA A 59 31.58 -38.49 -25.15
C ALA A 59 31.87 -37.77 -23.81
N PHE A 60 31.01 -36.86 -23.38
CA PHE A 60 31.31 -35.92 -22.28
C PHE A 60 30.63 -36.23 -20.96
N PHE A 61 29.42 -36.79 -20.95
CA PHE A 61 28.66 -37.03 -19.72
C PHE A 61 29.39 -37.87 -18.66
N PRO A 62 30.09 -38.98 -18.99
CA PRO A 62 30.79 -39.78 -17.99
C PRO A 62 32.14 -39.18 -17.55
N THR A 63 32.52 -38.00 -18.04
CA THR A 63 33.82 -37.38 -17.79
C THR A 63 33.70 -36.17 -16.85
N ALA A 64 34.83 -35.67 -16.35
CA ALA A 64 34.88 -34.41 -15.59
C ALA A 64 34.34 -33.19 -16.39
N ARG A 65 34.23 -33.30 -17.72
CA ARG A 65 33.74 -32.25 -18.63
C ARG A 65 32.25 -32.32 -18.91
N ARG A 66 31.46 -33.02 -18.09
CA ARG A 66 29.99 -33.08 -18.20
C ARG A 66 29.32 -31.70 -18.33
N ASN A 67 29.87 -30.66 -17.69
CA ASN A 67 29.32 -29.30 -17.82
C ASN A 67 29.36 -28.74 -19.24
N TRP A 68 30.30 -29.19 -20.10
CA TRP A 68 30.36 -28.77 -21.51
C TRP A 68 29.15 -29.29 -22.29
N PHE A 69 28.73 -30.53 -22.01
CA PHE A 69 27.50 -31.08 -22.57
C PHE A 69 26.26 -30.30 -22.12
N TYR A 70 26.16 -29.94 -20.84
CA TYR A 70 25.03 -29.13 -20.36
C TYR A 70 25.01 -27.70 -20.92
N ARG A 71 26.18 -27.07 -21.13
CA ARG A 71 26.26 -25.78 -21.84
C ARG A 71 25.78 -25.91 -23.28
N TYR A 72 26.18 -26.98 -23.97
CA TYR A 72 25.73 -27.27 -25.32
C TYR A 72 24.20 -27.43 -25.40
N LEU A 73 23.59 -28.16 -24.46
CA LEU A 73 22.14 -28.30 -24.37
C LEU A 73 21.44 -26.95 -24.09
N LEU A 74 22.01 -26.10 -23.23
CA LEU A 74 21.41 -24.81 -22.90
C LEU A 74 21.41 -23.84 -24.08
N ILE A 75 22.51 -23.76 -24.83
CA ILE A 75 22.62 -22.88 -26.01
C ILE A 75 21.66 -23.31 -27.10
N ASN A 76 21.55 -24.62 -27.33
CA ASN A 76 20.69 -25.19 -28.35
C ASN A 76 19.27 -25.52 -27.86
N SER A 77 18.88 -25.03 -26.68
CA SER A 77 17.60 -25.35 -26.02
C SER A 77 16.38 -24.84 -26.80
N HIS A 78 16.57 -23.85 -27.68
CA HIS A 78 15.56 -23.33 -28.59
C HIS A 78 15.24 -24.30 -29.74
N THR A 79 16.07 -25.33 -29.98
CA THR A 79 15.88 -26.28 -31.07
C THR A 79 15.06 -27.49 -30.66
N MET A 80 14.17 -27.95 -31.55
CA MET A 80 13.31 -29.12 -31.29
C MET A 80 14.07 -30.42 -31.01
N PRO A 81 15.21 -30.73 -31.64
CA PRO A 81 15.96 -31.94 -31.31
C PRO A 81 16.42 -31.98 -29.85
N VAL A 82 16.92 -30.86 -29.31
CA VAL A 82 17.33 -30.77 -27.91
C VAL A 82 16.14 -30.91 -26.98
N ILE A 83 15.01 -30.27 -27.28
CA ILE A 83 13.79 -30.39 -26.48
C ILE A 83 13.31 -31.85 -26.46
N ARG A 84 13.25 -32.52 -27.62
CA ARG A 84 12.87 -33.94 -27.73
C ARG A 84 13.84 -34.86 -26.99
N TRP A 85 15.14 -34.58 -27.08
CA TRP A 85 16.15 -35.33 -26.35
C TRP A 85 15.97 -35.16 -24.84
N LEU A 86 15.81 -33.93 -24.35
CA LEU A 86 15.54 -33.66 -22.94
C LEU A 86 14.24 -34.31 -22.45
N MET A 87 13.17 -34.32 -23.27
CA MET A 87 11.93 -35.01 -22.91
C MET A 87 12.12 -36.52 -22.75
N SER A 88 12.88 -37.15 -23.67
CA SER A 88 13.09 -38.61 -23.74
C SER A 88 14.24 -39.14 -22.87
N CYS A 89 15.12 -38.27 -22.37
CA CYS A 89 16.25 -38.71 -21.56
C CYS A 89 15.83 -39.29 -20.19
N PRO A 90 16.65 -40.20 -19.61
CA PRO A 90 16.41 -40.74 -18.28
C PRO A 90 16.22 -39.66 -17.21
N ARG A 91 15.29 -39.91 -16.27
CA ARG A 91 14.91 -38.94 -15.22
C ARG A 91 16.11 -38.41 -14.43
N GLY A 92 17.08 -39.25 -14.09
CA GLY A 92 18.29 -38.83 -13.37
C GLY A 92 19.12 -37.79 -14.11
N ILE A 93 19.24 -37.93 -15.44
CA ILE A 93 20.02 -37.01 -16.30
C ILE A 93 19.27 -35.67 -16.43
N LYS A 94 17.95 -35.74 -16.65
CA LYS A 94 17.05 -34.57 -16.68
C LYS A 94 17.16 -33.77 -15.39
N MET A 95 17.10 -34.45 -14.24
CA MET A 95 17.20 -33.82 -12.91
C MET A 95 18.58 -33.17 -12.68
N ASP A 96 19.67 -33.84 -13.04
CA ASP A 96 21.03 -33.29 -12.88
C ASP A 96 21.23 -32.05 -13.76
N PHE A 97 20.71 -32.05 -15.00
CA PHE A 97 20.71 -30.86 -15.85
C PHE A 97 19.91 -29.70 -15.24
N LEU A 98 18.64 -29.94 -14.86
CA LEU A 98 17.77 -28.90 -14.32
C LEU A 98 18.28 -28.34 -12.97
N THR A 99 18.90 -29.17 -12.14
CA THR A 99 19.48 -28.72 -10.86
C THR A 99 20.69 -27.80 -11.08
N ARG A 100 21.44 -28.00 -12.17
CA ARG A 100 22.61 -27.16 -12.54
C ARG A 100 22.23 -25.92 -13.35
N LEU A 101 21.02 -25.90 -13.90
CA LEU A 101 20.56 -24.82 -14.76
C LEU A 101 20.70 -23.42 -14.14
N PRO A 102 20.39 -23.16 -12.86
CA PRO A 102 20.58 -21.83 -12.26
C PRO A 102 22.02 -21.33 -12.37
N LEU A 103 23.00 -22.19 -12.11
CA LEU A 103 24.44 -21.85 -12.22
C LEU A 103 24.85 -21.61 -13.68
N LEU A 104 24.27 -22.36 -14.62
CA LEU A 104 24.53 -22.17 -16.05
C LEU A 104 23.95 -20.85 -16.57
N LEU A 105 22.76 -20.46 -16.11
CA LEU A 105 22.12 -19.19 -16.46
C LEU A 105 22.87 -17.98 -15.91
N GLN A 106 23.48 -18.10 -14.72
CA GLN A 106 24.38 -17.06 -14.19
C GLN A 106 25.61 -16.87 -15.08
N ALA A 107 26.19 -17.96 -15.59
CA ALA A 107 27.35 -17.90 -16.47
C ALA A 107 27.02 -17.44 -17.90
N MET A 108 25.78 -17.65 -18.35
CA MET A 108 25.31 -17.34 -19.70
C MET A 108 23.90 -16.70 -19.65
N PRO A 109 23.81 -15.39 -19.34
CA PRO A 109 22.54 -14.69 -19.31
C PRO A 109 21.94 -14.54 -20.72
N GLY A 110 20.61 -14.34 -20.81
CA GLY A 110 19.93 -14.04 -22.07
C GLY A 110 19.56 -15.25 -22.94
N GLN A 111 19.66 -16.47 -22.42
CA GLN A 111 19.24 -17.68 -23.15
C GLN A 111 17.71 -17.77 -23.24
N ASN A 112 17.19 -18.32 -24.34
CA ASN A 112 15.76 -18.59 -24.49
C ASN A 112 15.36 -19.76 -23.55
N LEU A 113 14.40 -19.52 -22.66
CA LEU A 113 13.94 -20.50 -21.66
C LEU A 113 12.59 -21.15 -21.98
N ASP A 114 12.06 -20.98 -23.20
CA ASP A 114 10.78 -21.56 -23.61
C ASP A 114 10.76 -23.09 -23.50
N PHE A 115 11.93 -23.72 -23.61
CA PHE A 115 12.09 -25.18 -23.41
C PHE A 115 11.63 -25.65 -22.02
N LEU A 116 11.67 -24.78 -21.00
CA LEU A 116 11.17 -25.09 -19.66
C LEU A 116 9.67 -25.35 -19.65
N ILE A 117 8.91 -24.74 -20.56
CA ILE A 117 7.47 -24.98 -20.70
C ILE A 117 7.22 -26.41 -21.19
N ASN A 118 8.00 -26.84 -22.19
CA ASN A 118 7.83 -28.13 -22.85
C ASN A 118 8.28 -29.33 -22.00
N ILE A 119 9.25 -29.13 -21.09
CA ILE A 119 9.81 -30.23 -20.27
C ILE A 119 9.07 -30.37 -18.92
N TYR A 120 8.30 -29.36 -18.52
CA TYR A 120 7.67 -29.34 -17.20
C TYR A 120 6.76 -30.54 -16.96
N THR A 121 6.92 -31.17 -15.80
CA THR A 121 6.02 -32.19 -15.26
C THR A 121 5.86 -31.93 -13.77
N SER A 122 4.73 -32.31 -13.18
CA SER A 122 4.45 -32.12 -11.74
C SER A 122 5.56 -32.67 -10.84
N SER A 123 6.20 -33.77 -11.25
CA SER A 123 7.33 -34.38 -10.53
C SER A 123 8.61 -33.53 -10.43
N LEU A 124 8.70 -32.41 -11.19
CA LEU A 124 9.85 -31.51 -11.24
C LEU A 124 9.63 -30.21 -10.46
N GLN A 125 8.50 -30.06 -9.77
CA GLN A 125 8.07 -28.82 -9.10
C GLN A 125 9.17 -28.20 -8.21
N GLU A 126 9.82 -29.00 -7.37
CA GLU A 126 10.86 -28.51 -6.45
C GLU A 126 12.12 -27.99 -7.15
N VAL A 127 12.50 -28.60 -8.28
CA VAL A 127 13.64 -28.13 -9.07
C VAL A 127 13.28 -26.85 -9.82
N TYR A 128 12.04 -26.77 -10.33
CA TYR A 128 11.54 -25.56 -10.98
C TYR A 128 11.50 -24.38 -10.02
N ARG A 129 11.08 -24.57 -8.75
CA ARG A 129 11.14 -23.52 -7.73
C ARG A 129 12.54 -22.91 -7.62
N ARG A 130 13.59 -23.73 -7.60
CA ARG A 130 14.99 -23.27 -7.55
C ARG A 130 15.43 -22.54 -8.82
N ILE A 131 14.98 -23.00 -10.00
CA ILE A 131 15.26 -22.32 -11.27
C ILE A 131 14.60 -20.94 -11.29
N LEU A 132 13.33 -20.85 -10.89
CA LEU A 132 12.55 -19.61 -10.90
C LEU A 132 13.11 -18.55 -9.95
N LEU A 133 13.73 -18.92 -8.83
CA LEU A 133 14.41 -17.98 -7.93
C LEU A 133 15.48 -17.15 -8.65
N GLY A 134 16.18 -17.73 -9.64
CA GLY A 134 17.21 -17.05 -10.41
C GLY A 134 16.71 -16.25 -11.62
N LEU A 135 15.40 -16.23 -11.88
CA LEU A 135 14.83 -15.52 -13.05
C LEU A 135 14.37 -14.10 -12.69
N ASN A 136 14.49 -13.19 -13.66
CA ASN A 136 14.00 -11.82 -13.56
C ASN A 136 12.51 -11.71 -13.95
N GLN A 137 11.91 -10.54 -13.67
CA GLN A 137 10.48 -10.30 -13.89
C GLN A 137 10.07 -10.38 -15.38
N GLU A 138 10.94 -9.98 -16.30
CA GLU A 138 10.69 -10.04 -17.74
C GLU A 138 10.57 -11.49 -18.22
N THR A 139 11.51 -12.33 -17.80
CA THR A 139 11.53 -13.76 -18.16
C THR A 139 10.33 -14.49 -17.55
N VAL A 140 10.00 -14.20 -16.28
CA VAL A 140 8.81 -14.78 -15.62
C VAL A 140 7.53 -14.38 -16.36
N SER A 141 7.39 -13.10 -16.72
CA SER A 141 6.23 -12.59 -17.47
C SER A 141 6.13 -13.22 -18.86
N HIS A 142 7.24 -13.36 -19.57
CA HIS A 142 7.30 -14.02 -20.89
C HIS A 142 6.85 -15.48 -20.81
N LEU A 143 7.37 -16.26 -19.85
CA LEU A 143 6.98 -17.66 -19.66
C LEU A 143 5.51 -17.80 -19.26
N MET A 144 4.98 -16.91 -18.40
CA MET A 144 3.56 -16.91 -18.01
C MET A 144 2.60 -16.67 -19.18
N GLY A 145 2.99 -15.80 -20.13
CA GLY A 145 2.22 -15.52 -21.34
C GLY A 145 2.15 -16.71 -22.29
N ARG A 146 3.15 -17.60 -22.25
CA ARG A 146 3.29 -18.73 -23.19
C ARG A 146 2.90 -20.09 -22.61
N THR A 147 2.77 -20.23 -21.29
CA THR A 147 2.37 -21.50 -20.67
C THR A 147 0.85 -21.61 -20.48
N ALA A 148 0.29 -22.75 -20.88
CA ALA A 148 -1.09 -23.15 -20.58
C ALA A 148 -1.18 -24.11 -19.38
N ASN A 149 -0.05 -24.56 -18.82
CA ASN A 149 -0.04 -25.51 -17.70
C ASN A 149 -0.41 -24.78 -16.37
N PRO A 150 -1.47 -25.21 -15.67
CA PRO A 150 -1.98 -24.50 -14.49
C PRO A 150 -1.00 -24.53 -13.30
N GLU A 151 -0.28 -25.63 -13.09
CA GLU A 151 0.69 -25.75 -11.99
C GLU A 151 1.92 -24.86 -12.23
N LEU A 152 2.46 -24.89 -13.45
CA LEU A 152 3.59 -24.03 -13.82
C LEU A 152 3.19 -22.55 -13.76
N ARG A 153 1.96 -22.22 -14.20
CA ARG A 153 1.43 -20.85 -14.11
C ARG A 153 1.27 -20.39 -12.66
N ARG A 154 0.91 -21.30 -11.73
CA ARG A 154 0.90 -21.02 -10.28
C ARG A 154 2.31 -20.70 -9.77
N LEU A 155 3.31 -21.53 -10.07
CA LEU A 155 4.71 -21.30 -9.64
C LEU A 155 5.28 -19.98 -10.18
N LEU A 156 4.98 -19.65 -11.44
CA LEU A 156 5.42 -18.40 -12.04
C LEU A 156 4.72 -17.18 -11.40
N ARG A 157 3.44 -17.30 -11.04
CA ARG A 157 2.70 -16.27 -10.32
C ARG A 157 3.29 -16.03 -8.93
N GLU A 158 3.53 -17.10 -8.17
CA GLU A 158 4.18 -17.04 -6.85
C GLU A 158 5.52 -16.30 -6.93
N ARG A 159 6.37 -16.62 -7.92
CA ARG A 159 7.64 -15.92 -8.09
C ARG A 159 7.48 -14.46 -8.51
N ARG A 160 6.49 -14.14 -9.34
CA ARG A 160 6.20 -12.75 -9.75
C ARG A 160 5.81 -11.90 -8.55
N GLU A 161 4.94 -12.43 -7.68
CA GLU A 161 4.54 -11.77 -6.43
C GLU A 161 5.74 -11.55 -5.51
N GLN A 162 6.62 -12.56 -5.36
CA GLN A 162 7.87 -12.41 -4.61
C GLN A 162 8.79 -11.32 -5.20
N LEU A 163 8.98 -11.29 -6.52
CA LEU A 163 9.79 -10.26 -7.18
C LEU A 163 9.20 -8.85 -7.01
N GLN A 164 7.87 -8.73 -6.98
CA GLN A 164 7.19 -7.47 -6.69
C GLN A 164 7.42 -7.04 -5.24
N ALA A 165 7.26 -7.95 -4.28
CA ALA A 165 7.54 -7.69 -2.86
C ALA A 165 9.00 -7.32 -2.61
N GLU A 166 9.95 -8.03 -3.23
CA GLU A 166 11.39 -7.74 -3.18
C GLU A 166 11.70 -6.35 -3.76
N ARG A 167 11.10 -5.98 -4.89
CA ARG A 167 11.23 -4.64 -5.48
C ARG A 167 10.63 -3.55 -4.59
N GLN A 168 9.46 -3.78 -4.01
CA GLN A 168 8.84 -2.84 -3.08
C GLN A 168 9.72 -2.64 -1.84
N LYS A 169 10.27 -3.72 -1.27
CA LYS A 169 11.21 -3.67 -0.15
C LYS A 169 12.50 -2.94 -0.51
N ALA A 170 13.08 -3.20 -1.69
CA ALA A 170 14.27 -2.51 -2.16
C ALA A 170 14.03 -1.02 -2.42
N HIS A 171 12.85 -0.67 -2.92
CA HIS A 171 12.50 0.71 -3.25
C HIS A 171 12.19 1.57 -2.02
N MET A 172 11.49 1.00 -1.03
CA MET A 172 11.10 1.72 0.18
C MET A 172 12.08 1.56 1.34
N GLY A 173 13.03 0.61 1.24
CA GLY A 173 13.96 0.29 2.33
C GLY A 173 13.29 -0.30 3.57
N LEU A 174 12.01 -0.66 3.49
CA LEU A 174 11.18 -1.11 4.62
C LEU A 174 10.52 -2.45 4.28
N ASP A 175 10.54 -3.35 5.26
CA ASP A 175 9.79 -4.60 5.21
C ASP A 175 8.39 -4.38 5.78
N LEU A 176 7.44 -4.00 4.93
CA LEU A 176 6.09 -3.65 5.34
C LEU A 176 5.35 -4.82 6.02
N GLU A 177 5.66 -6.06 5.64
CA GLU A 177 5.03 -7.26 6.21
C GLU A 177 5.51 -7.56 7.64
N ALA A 178 6.69 -7.05 8.00
CA ALA A 178 7.28 -7.20 9.33
C ALA A 178 6.76 -6.17 10.34
N ILE A 179 6.09 -5.10 9.89
CA ILE A 179 5.53 -4.06 10.78
C ILE A 179 4.17 -4.55 11.28
N ARG A 180 4.09 -4.90 12.57
CA ARG A 180 2.82 -5.20 13.23
C ARG A 180 2.75 -4.43 14.55
N VAL A 181 1.80 -3.51 14.65
CA VAL A 181 1.47 -2.80 15.89
C VAL A 181 0.04 -3.17 16.27
N PRO A 182 -0.15 -4.20 17.12
CA PRO A 182 -1.49 -4.62 17.54
C PRO A 182 -2.22 -3.49 18.28
N GLY A 183 -3.50 -3.29 17.97
CA GLY A 183 -4.36 -2.32 18.67
C GLY A 183 -4.18 -0.86 18.26
N TRP A 184 -3.41 -0.55 17.21
CA TRP A 184 -3.33 0.80 16.65
C TRP A 184 -4.45 1.06 15.63
N GLU A 185 -5.66 1.20 16.15
CA GLU A 185 -6.90 1.35 15.39
C GLU A 185 -7.39 2.80 15.39
N SER A 186 -8.07 3.17 14.31
CA SER A 186 -8.88 4.38 14.21
C SER A 186 -10.27 4.00 13.69
N PHE A 187 -11.21 4.95 13.66
CA PHE A 187 -12.53 4.69 13.09
C PHE A 187 -12.51 4.42 11.56
N TYR A 188 -11.39 4.66 10.87
CA TYR A 188 -11.18 4.22 9.48
C TYR A 188 -10.54 2.83 9.35
N GLY A 189 -10.05 2.24 10.44
CA GLY A 189 -9.38 0.94 10.44
C GLY A 189 -7.99 0.99 11.08
N ASN A 190 -7.23 -0.10 10.90
CA ASN A 190 -5.89 -0.24 11.44
C ASN A 190 -4.90 0.71 10.73
N LYS A 191 -4.13 1.49 11.49
CA LYS A 191 -3.20 2.50 10.94
C LYS A 191 -2.08 1.91 10.10
N VAL A 192 -1.61 0.69 10.41
CA VAL A 192 -0.56 0.03 9.63
C VAL A 192 -1.10 -0.40 8.27
N GLU A 193 -2.30 -0.97 8.23
CA GLU A 193 -2.98 -1.38 7.00
C GLU A 193 -3.30 -0.17 6.11
N LEU A 194 -3.83 0.91 6.70
CA LEU A 194 -4.06 2.18 5.99
C LEU A 194 -2.75 2.76 5.42
N GLY A 195 -1.64 2.67 6.16
CA GLY A 195 -0.33 3.09 5.67
C GLY A 195 0.16 2.27 4.49
N GLN A 196 -0.07 0.95 4.51
CA GLN A 196 0.25 0.06 3.38
C GLN A 196 -0.63 0.37 2.16
N GLU A 197 -1.92 0.67 2.37
CA GLU A 197 -2.83 1.08 1.31
C GLU A 197 -2.38 2.39 0.66
N VAL A 198 -2.04 3.42 1.44
CA VAL A 198 -1.49 4.68 0.93
C VAL A 198 -0.27 4.42 0.05
N LEU A 199 0.69 3.61 0.50
CA LEU A 199 1.88 3.29 -0.29
C LEU A 199 1.54 2.56 -1.59
N ALA A 200 0.59 1.62 -1.55
CA ALA A 200 0.15 0.89 -2.75
C ALA A 200 -0.52 1.81 -3.77
N VAL A 201 -1.45 2.67 -3.33
CA VAL A 201 -2.17 3.58 -4.23
C VAL A 201 -1.23 4.67 -4.78
N LEU A 202 -0.29 5.19 -3.98
CA LEU A 202 0.73 6.13 -4.48
C LEU A 202 1.68 5.50 -5.50
N GLN A 203 2.03 4.21 -5.33
CA GLN A 203 2.80 3.45 -6.32
C GLN A 203 2.00 3.24 -7.60
N GLU A 204 0.69 2.96 -7.49
CA GLU A 204 -0.24 2.85 -8.62
C GLU A 204 -0.32 4.19 -9.37
N ALA A 205 -0.41 5.31 -8.65
CA ALA A 205 -0.54 6.67 -9.20
C ALA A 205 0.72 7.23 -9.90
N ARG A 206 1.82 6.47 -9.96
CA ARG A 206 3.06 6.90 -10.62
C ARG A 206 2.84 7.20 -12.09
N VAL A 207 3.43 8.29 -12.55
CA VAL A 207 3.33 8.76 -13.95
C VAL A 207 3.73 7.66 -14.94
N ASP A 208 4.77 6.88 -14.62
CA ASP A 208 5.29 5.80 -15.45
C ASP A 208 4.29 4.66 -15.73
N ASN A 209 3.23 4.53 -14.92
CA ASN A 209 2.20 3.50 -15.10
C ASN A 209 1.13 3.88 -16.12
N PHE A 210 1.11 5.12 -16.60
CA PHE A 210 0.06 5.64 -17.48
C PHE A 210 0.65 6.17 -18.79
N ALA A 211 -0.06 5.95 -19.90
CA ALA A 211 0.35 6.46 -21.21
C ALA A 211 0.40 7.99 -21.26
N HIS A 212 -0.43 8.66 -20.45
CA HIS A 212 -0.47 10.12 -20.33
C HIS A 212 -0.45 10.55 -18.85
N PRO A 213 0.41 11.51 -18.45
CA PRO A 213 0.52 11.96 -17.06
C PRO A 213 -0.75 12.58 -16.47
N TYR A 214 -1.65 13.08 -17.31
CA TYR A 214 -2.89 13.75 -16.89
C TYR A 214 -4.14 13.03 -17.45
N SER A 215 -4.04 11.70 -17.63
CA SER A 215 -5.18 10.88 -18.02
C SER A 215 -6.24 10.86 -16.92
N GLY A 216 -7.52 10.72 -17.32
CA GLY A 216 -8.62 10.55 -16.36
C GLY A 216 -8.39 9.37 -15.41
N GLU A 217 -7.87 8.25 -15.93
CA GLU A 217 -7.52 7.07 -15.14
C GLU A 217 -6.54 7.40 -14.01
N ARG A 218 -5.46 8.14 -14.29
CA ARG A 218 -4.49 8.53 -13.28
C ARG A 218 -5.09 9.49 -12.26
N LEU A 219 -5.89 10.47 -12.73
CA LEU A 219 -6.56 11.42 -11.84
C LEU A 219 -7.50 10.68 -10.86
N THR A 220 -8.21 9.64 -11.31
CA THR A 220 -9.03 8.80 -10.42
C THR A 220 -8.18 8.11 -9.36
N VAL A 221 -7.02 7.56 -9.72
CA VAL A 221 -6.11 6.93 -8.74
C VAL A 221 -5.54 7.98 -7.76
N LEU A 222 -5.25 9.20 -8.23
CA LEU A 222 -4.81 10.28 -7.35
C LEU A 222 -5.90 10.71 -6.35
N VAL A 223 -7.17 10.77 -6.77
CA VAL A 223 -8.28 11.04 -5.85
C VAL A 223 -8.41 9.93 -4.79
N ARG A 224 -8.24 8.66 -5.18
CA ARG A 224 -8.15 7.55 -4.20
C ARG A 224 -6.96 7.71 -3.24
N ALA A 225 -5.83 8.22 -3.71
CA ALA A 225 -4.68 8.50 -2.86
C ALA A 225 -4.97 9.63 -1.85
N VAL A 226 -5.70 10.68 -2.27
CA VAL A 226 -6.17 11.75 -1.39
C VAL A 226 -7.02 11.18 -0.25
N GLU A 227 -7.98 10.30 -0.58
CA GLU A 227 -8.84 9.63 0.40
C GLU A 227 -8.03 8.73 1.35
N ALA A 228 -7.12 7.90 0.82
CA ALA A 228 -6.29 7.01 1.64
C ALA A 228 -5.42 7.82 2.63
N LEU A 229 -4.81 8.93 2.20
CA LEU A 229 -4.05 9.84 3.06
C LEU A 229 -4.94 10.46 4.15
N TYR A 230 -6.16 10.87 3.80
CA TYR A 230 -7.13 11.41 4.74
C TYR A 230 -7.53 10.38 5.80
N CYS A 231 -7.87 9.15 5.40
CA CYS A 231 -8.18 8.05 6.32
C CYS A 231 -7.00 7.73 7.25
N LEU A 232 -5.77 7.79 6.75
CA LEU A 232 -4.55 7.65 7.55
C LEU A 232 -4.33 8.82 8.53
N GLY A 233 -4.99 9.96 8.33
CA GLY A 233 -4.86 11.17 9.17
C GLY A 233 -3.81 12.17 8.67
N TRP A 234 -3.26 11.97 7.46
CA TRP A 234 -2.29 12.86 6.82
C TRP A 234 -3.02 13.98 6.07
N VAL A 235 -3.72 14.82 6.84
CA VAL A 235 -4.66 15.82 6.32
C VAL A 235 -3.97 16.87 5.44
N GLN A 236 -2.79 17.35 5.85
CA GLN A 236 -2.06 18.36 5.07
C GLN A 236 -1.59 17.80 3.71
N ASP A 237 -0.95 16.62 3.69
CA ASP A 237 -0.52 15.98 2.44
C ASP A 237 -1.71 15.61 1.55
N SER A 238 -2.81 15.15 2.15
CA SER A 238 -4.06 14.91 1.44
C SER A 238 -4.56 16.19 0.75
N LEU A 239 -4.51 17.35 1.42
CA LEU A 239 -4.98 18.62 0.87
C LEU A 239 -4.07 19.12 -0.26
N VAL A 240 -2.75 19.00 -0.08
CA VAL A 240 -1.79 19.35 -1.14
C VAL A 240 -2.08 18.51 -2.39
N LEU A 241 -2.20 17.19 -2.22
CA LEU A 241 -2.48 16.28 -3.33
C LEU A 241 -3.84 16.56 -3.99
N LEU A 242 -4.87 16.90 -3.21
CA LEU A 242 -6.18 17.28 -3.72
C LEU A 242 -6.09 18.54 -4.59
N VAL A 243 -5.41 19.58 -4.12
CA VAL A 243 -5.24 20.84 -4.85
C VAL A 243 -4.44 20.62 -6.14
N GLU A 244 -3.34 19.86 -6.09
CA GLU A 244 -2.55 19.53 -7.27
C GLU A 244 -3.39 18.73 -8.29
N THR A 245 -4.13 17.73 -7.82
CA THR A 245 -5.00 16.90 -8.67
C THR A 245 -6.12 17.73 -9.29
N TYR A 246 -6.71 18.65 -8.54
CA TYR A 246 -7.72 19.58 -9.06
C TYR A 246 -7.14 20.52 -10.12
N GLN A 247 -5.94 21.08 -9.90
CA GLN A 247 -5.28 21.94 -10.88
C GLN A 247 -4.96 21.19 -12.17
N ASP A 248 -4.46 19.96 -12.07
CA ASP A 248 -4.22 19.09 -13.22
C ASP A 248 -5.52 18.72 -13.94
N PHE A 249 -6.59 18.42 -13.20
CA PHE A 249 -7.93 18.19 -13.74
C PHE A 249 -8.44 19.40 -14.53
N MET A 250 -8.33 20.61 -13.98
CA MET A 250 -8.87 21.83 -14.59
C MET A 250 -8.05 22.32 -15.79
N ALA A 251 -6.72 22.23 -15.74
CA ALA A 251 -5.83 22.88 -16.70
C ALA A 251 -5.22 21.93 -17.74
N ARG A 252 -5.08 20.64 -17.42
CA ARG A 252 -4.22 19.70 -18.19
C ARG A 252 -4.89 18.41 -18.58
N SER A 253 -6.05 18.09 -18.02
CA SER A 253 -6.72 16.82 -18.27
C SER A 253 -7.19 16.70 -19.73
N ARG A 254 -6.95 15.53 -20.31
CA ARG A 254 -7.54 15.13 -21.60
C ARG A 254 -8.57 14.06 -21.30
N LEU A 255 -9.77 14.49 -20.92
CA LEU A 255 -10.85 13.58 -20.58
C LEU A 255 -11.56 13.15 -21.87
N PRO A 256 -11.66 11.83 -22.14
CA PRO A 256 -12.24 11.33 -23.38
C PRO A 256 -13.77 11.48 -23.42
N ASP A 257 -14.43 11.52 -22.26
CA ASP A 257 -15.89 11.61 -22.15
C ASP A 257 -16.37 12.54 -21.01
N PRO A 258 -17.53 13.20 -21.15
CA PRO A 258 -18.08 14.09 -20.13
C PRO A 258 -18.54 13.40 -18.84
N ALA A 259 -18.88 12.11 -18.89
CA ALA A 259 -19.37 11.39 -17.70
C ALA A 259 -18.24 11.14 -16.70
N THR A 260 -17.06 10.76 -17.19
CA THR A 260 -15.83 10.64 -16.40
C THR A 260 -15.43 11.99 -15.79
N ALA A 261 -15.57 13.08 -16.55
CA ALA A 261 -15.29 14.42 -16.03
C ALA A 261 -16.23 14.81 -14.88
N GLN A 262 -17.53 14.53 -15.03
CA GLN A 262 -18.52 14.79 -13.98
C GLN A 262 -18.31 13.92 -12.74
N ALA A 263 -17.91 12.65 -12.92
CA ALA A 263 -17.57 11.77 -11.80
C ALA A 263 -16.38 12.30 -11.01
N LEU A 264 -15.25 12.58 -11.69
CA LEU A 264 -14.05 13.14 -11.07
C LEU A 264 -14.34 14.47 -10.37
N TYR A 265 -15.13 15.36 -10.98
CA TYR A 265 -15.51 16.61 -10.35
C TYR A 265 -16.29 16.38 -9.04
N ARG A 266 -17.24 15.43 -9.02
CA ARG A 266 -17.98 15.09 -7.80
C ARG A 266 -17.09 14.49 -6.73
N ASP A 267 -16.13 13.65 -7.11
CA ASP A 267 -15.21 13.04 -6.17
C ASP A 267 -14.27 14.09 -5.56
N LEU A 268 -13.76 15.02 -6.38
CA LEU A 268 -12.96 16.17 -5.92
C LEU A 268 -13.77 17.09 -4.99
N ASP A 269 -15.02 17.42 -5.35
CA ASP A 269 -15.90 18.24 -4.51
C ASP A 269 -16.22 17.56 -3.18
N GLY A 270 -16.54 16.27 -3.21
CA GLY A 270 -16.80 15.46 -2.03
C GLY A 270 -15.60 15.41 -1.09
N MET A 271 -14.40 15.16 -1.63
CA MET A 271 -13.16 15.17 -0.84
C MET A 271 -12.85 16.55 -0.27
N ALA A 272 -13.01 17.62 -1.05
CA ALA A 272 -12.79 19.00 -0.59
C ALA A 272 -13.69 19.33 0.62
N ARG A 273 -14.97 18.95 0.56
CA ARG A 273 -15.94 19.20 1.64
C ARG A 273 -15.61 18.48 2.94
N MET A 274 -15.02 17.29 2.87
CA MET A 274 -14.61 16.54 4.07
C MET A 274 -13.29 17.06 4.62
N LEU A 275 -12.32 17.32 3.74
CA LEU A 275 -10.93 17.57 4.08
C LEU A 275 -10.66 19.00 4.56
N ILE A 276 -11.17 20.01 3.85
CA ILE A 276 -10.86 21.41 4.11
C ILE A 276 -11.32 21.85 5.49
N PRO A 277 -12.53 21.50 5.97
CA PRO A 277 -12.95 21.88 7.32
C PRO A 277 -12.04 21.33 8.41
N ILE A 278 -11.61 20.06 8.29
CA ILE A 278 -10.69 19.44 9.24
C ILE A 278 -9.31 20.07 9.18
N TYR A 279 -8.77 20.30 7.98
CA TYR A 279 -7.48 20.98 7.82
C TYR A 279 -7.51 22.37 8.48
N CYS A 280 -8.55 23.16 8.23
CA CYS A 280 -8.67 24.50 8.79
C CYS A 280 -8.86 24.48 10.31
N LEU A 281 -9.62 23.51 10.82
CA LEU A 281 -9.77 23.30 12.26
C LEU A 281 -8.40 23.05 12.92
N LEU A 282 -7.59 22.18 12.35
CA LEU A 282 -6.27 21.78 12.86
C LEU A 282 -5.23 22.90 12.80
N GLU A 283 -5.07 23.53 11.63
CA GLU A 283 -3.99 24.50 11.39
C GLU A 283 -4.34 25.93 11.81
N TYR A 284 -5.63 26.29 11.79
CA TYR A 284 -6.09 27.66 12.03
C TYR A 284 -7.23 27.71 13.05
N PRO A 285 -7.04 27.21 14.28
CA PRO A 285 -8.12 27.05 15.26
C PRO A 285 -8.81 28.37 15.67
N THR A 286 -8.20 29.53 15.43
CA THR A 286 -8.78 30.84 15.75
C THR A 286 -9.69 31.41 14.65
N GLU A 287 -9.52 30.99 13.40
CA GLU A 287 -10.31 31.47 12.25
C GLU A 287 -10.55 30.38 11.18
N PRO A 288 -10.97 29.15 11.56
CA PRO A 288 -11.03 28.02 10.65
C PRO A 288 -12.05 28.22 9.52
N GLY A 289 -13.22 28.80 9.80
CA GLY A 289 -14.23 29.03 8.76
C GLY A 289 -13.83 30.09 7.73
N ARG A 290 -13.11 31.14 8.14
CA ARG A 290 -12.52 32.11 7.20
C ARG A 290 -11.49 31.44 6.29
N ARG A 291 -10.61 30.62 6.87
CA ARG A 291 -9.55 29.91 6.14
C ARG A 291 -10.12 28.90 5.14
N ALA A 292 -11.20 28.21 5.51
CA ALA A 292 -11.91 27.33 4.59
C ALA A 292 -12.40 28.10 3.35
N ARG A 293 -13.08 29.25 3.55
CA ARG A 293 -13.53 30.12 2.44
C ARG A 293 -12.36 30.60 1.57
N GLU A 294 -11.24 30.98 2.17
CA GLU A 294 -10.03 31.41 1.47
C GLU A 294 -9.43 30.29 0.60
N ILE A 295 -9.33 29.06 1.11
CA ILE A 295 -8.82 27.90 0.37
C ILE A 295 -9.69 27.61 -0.85
N TYR A 296 -11.01 27.55 -0.68
CA TYR A 296 -11.93 27.36 -1.81
C TYR A 296 -11.78 28.49 -2.83
N ARG A 297 -11.76 29.74 -2.39
CA ARG A 297 -11.66 30.90 -3.28
C ARG A 297 -10.37 30.93 -4.10
N TRP A 298 -9.23 30.59 -3.50
CA TRP A 298 -7.93 30.76 -4.14
C TRP A 298 -7.41 29.48 -4.81
N SER A 299 -7.66 28.33 -4.22
CA SER A 299 -7.08 27.05 -4.66
C SER A 299 -8.06 26.19 -5.45
N LEU A 300 -9.38 26.32 -5.17
CA LEU A 300 -10.43 25.47 -5.73
C LEU A 300 -11.64 26.30 -6.23
N PRO A 301 -11.44 27.35 -7.06
CA PRO A 301 -12.44 28.41 -7.28
C PRO A 301 -13.74 27.97 -7.94
N GLN A 302 -13.78 26.80 -8.61
CA GLN A 302 -15.03 26.28 -9.18
C GLN A 302 -15.78 25.36 -8.23
N LEU A 303 -15.12 24.84 -7.19
CA LEU A 303 -15.77 24.02 -6.17
C LEU A 303 -16.55 24.93 -5.20
N MET A 304 -17.68 24.43 -4.72
CA MET A 304 -18.53 25.18 -3.81
C MET A 304 -18.33 24.63 -2.40
N TYR A 305 -17.98 25.51 -1.47
CA TYR A 305 -17.95 25.14 -0.06
C TYR A 305 -19.37 24.98 0.48
N GLU A 306 -19.51 24.13 1.49
CA GLU A 306 -20.77 23.94 2.18
C GLU A 306 -20.91 24.97 3.31
N GLU A 307 -21.91 25.86 3.22
CA GLU A 307 -22.13 26.93 4.19
C GLU A 307 -22.35 26.40 5.60
N ALA A 308 -23.08 25.28 5.74
CA ALA A 308 -23.29 24.62 7.03
C ALA A 308 -21.96 24.23 7.68
N SER A 309 -21.07 23.56 6.95
CA SER A 309 -19.77 23.12 7.48
C SER A 309 -18.93 24.30 7.97
N VAL A 310 -18.95 25.42 7.25
CA VAL A 310 -18.28 26.65 7.67
C VAL A 310 -18.96 27.27 8.90
N ALA A 311 -20.29 27.23 8.99
CA ALA A 311 -21.03 27.68 10.17
C ALA A 311 -20.65 26.90 11.44
N TYR A 312 -20.44 25.57 11.35
CA TYR A 312 -19.94 24.78 12.49
C TYR A 312 -18.56 25.27 12.96
N LEU A 313 -17.64 25.52 12.01
CA LEU A 313 -16.30 26.03 12.33
C LEU A 313 -16.33 27.41 12.97
N ASP A 314 -17.15 28.33 12.44
CA ASP A 314 -17.31 29.68 12.99
C ASP A 314 -17.98 29.62 14.39
N PHE A 315 -18.94 28.72 14.59
CA PHE A 315 -19.60 28.50 15.88
C PHE A 315 -18.63 27.99 16.95
N LEU A 316 -17.74 27.05 16.60
CA LEU A 316 -16.70 26.55 17.50
C LEU A 316 -15.83 27.67 18.08
N VAL A 317 -15.42 28.65 17.26
CA VAL A 317 -14.63 29.80 17.72
C VAL A 317 -15.42 30.66 18.71
N GLY A 318 -16.74 30.72 18.55
CA GLY A 318 -17.65 31.41 19.46
C GLY A 318 -17.78 30.75 20.83
N LEU A 319 -17.78 29.40 20.89
CA LEU A 319 -18.06 28.64 22.12
C LEU A 319 -17.20 29.03 23.34
N PRO A 320 -15.86 29.20 23.25
CA PRO A 320 -15.06 29.65 24.39
C PRO A 320 -15.40 31.05 24.89
N ARG A 321 -15.78 31.98 24.00
CA ARG A 321 -16.16 33.36 24.35
C ARG A 321 -17.47 33.40 25.13
N VAL A 322 -18.35 32.45 24.84
CA VAL A 322 -19.57 32.18 25.62
C VAL A 322 -19.26 31.61 27.00
N GLY A 323 -18.13 30.91 27.15
CA GLY A 323 -17.61 30.45 28.44
C GLY A 323 -17.37 31.60 29.43
N SER A 324 -16.88 32.74 28.95
CA SER A 324 -16.64 33.95 29.75
C SER A 324 -17.87 34.85 29.97
N THR A 325 -18.92 34.69 29.17
CA THR A 325 -20.15 35.48 29.26
C THR A 325 -21.30 34.67 29.89
N GLY A 326 -22.34 35.38 30.34
CA GLY A 326 -23.47 34.79 31.03
C GLY A 326 -24.29 33.82 30.16
N VAL A 327 -25.10 33.02 30.82
CA VAL A 327 -25.92 31.93 30.28
C VAL A 327 -26.90 32.34 29.13
N LEU A 328 -27.26 33.63 29.05
CA LEU A 328 -28.09 34.20 27.97
C LEU A 328 -27.33 34.35 26.64
N HIS A 329 -26.01 34.57 26.70
CA HIS A 329 -25.18 34.72 25.50
C HIS A 329 -25.04 33.39 24.74
N LEU A 330 -25.02 32.25 25.46
CA LEU A 330 -24.99 30.92 24.84
C LEU A 330 -26.25 30.65 24.02
N GLN A 331 -27.42 30.99 24.56
CA GLN A 331 -28.68 30.79 23.86
C GLN A 331 -28.78 31.66 22.59
N ALA A 332 -28.31 32.91 22.66
CA ALA A 332 -28.30 33.78 21.48
C ALA A 332 -27.40 33.23 20.37
N GLU A 333 -26.20 32.77 20.72
CA GLU A 333 -25.26 32.16 19.77
C GLU A 333 -25.78 30.84 19.18
N VAL A 334 -26.33 29.95 20.03
CA VAL A 334 -26.95 28.70 19.57
C VAL A 334 -28.11 28.99 18.63
N ARG A 335 -28.98 29.96 18.96
CA ARG A 335 -30.10 30.34 18.10
C ARG A 335 -29.63 30.89 16.76
N GLY A 336 -28.67 31.81 16.76
CA GLY A 336 -28.10 32.36 15.52
C GLY A 336 -27.45 31.28 14.64
N PHE A 337 -26.76 30.32 15.26
CA PHE A 337 -26.22 29.16 14.57
C PHE A 337 -27.32 28.26 13.99
N CYS A 338 -28.36 27.94 14.76
CA CYS A 338 -29.49 27.14 14.30
C CYS A 338 -30.25 27.81 13.14
N GLU A 339 -30.41 29.14 13.19
CA GLU A 339 -30.97 29.92 12.08
C GLU A 339 -30.08 29.77 10.85
N LEU A 340 -28.77 30.00 10.95
CA LEU A 340 -27.85 29.92 9.82
C LEU A 340 -27.84 28.54 9.16
N VAL A 341 -27.72 27.47 9.96
CA VAL A 341 -27.66 26.09 9.44
C VAL A 341 -29.04 25.60 8.97
N GLY A 342 -30.10 25.97 9.69
CA GLY A 342 -31.47 25.51 9.42
C GLY A 342 -32.00 25.88 8.04
N HIS A 343 -31.51 26.96 7.42
CA HIS A 343 -31.86 27.30 6.03
C HIS A 343 -31.30 26.29 5.01
N SER A 344 -30.13 25.71 5.30
CA SER A 344 -29.44 24.78 4.40
C SER A 344 -29.75 23.30 4.68
N ARG A 345 -30.17 22.97 5.91
CA ARG A 345 -30.43 21.60 6.37
C ARG A 345 -31.68 21.54 7.26
N ILE A 346 -32.84 21.66 6.61
CA ILE A 346 -34.16 21.81 7.27
C ILE A 346 -34.53 20.59 8.14
N ASP A 347 -34.15 19.38 7.71
CA ASP A 347 -34.48 18.12 8.40
C ASP A 347 -33.40 17.64 9.37
N ASP A 348 -32.43 18.49 9.71
CA ASP A 348 -31.33 18.11 10.60
C ASP A 348 -31.82 17.95 12.05
N GLU A 349 -31.83 16.71 12.55
CA GLU A 349 -32.24 16.38 13.92
C GLU A 349 -31.44 17.15 14.98
N PHE A 350 -30.16 17.40 14.73
CA PHE A 350 -29.31 18.19 15.64
C PHE A 350 -29.87 19.60 15.84
N ILE A 351 -30.27 20.25 14.75
CA ILE A 351 -30.84 21.60 14.79
C ILE A 351 -32.19 21.59 15.50
N ARG A 352 -33.03 20.59 15.24
CA ARG A 352 -34.34 20.44 15.90
C ARG A 352 -34.23 20.29 17.41
N ILE A 353 -33.25 19.50 17.89
CA ILE A 353 -33.01 19.34 19.33
C ILE A 353 -32.58 20.68 19.94
N LEU A 354 -31.62 21.38 19.32
CA LEU A 354 -31.11 22.65 19.86
C LEU A 354 -32.12 23.81 19.85
N GLN A 355 -33.17 23.72 19.03
CA GLN A 355 -34.25 24.70 19.01
C GLN A 355 -35.29 24.48 20.12
N ALA A 356 -35.24 23.38 20.86
CA ALA A 356 -36.10 23.16 22.02
C ALA A 356 -35.88 24.24 23.10
N GLU A 357 -36.95 24.64 23.79
CA GLU A 357 -36.86 25.66 24.86
C GLU A 357 -36.08 25.15 26.07
N GLU A 358 -36.23 23.87 26.38
CA GLU A 358 -35.53 23.17 27.46
C GLU A 358 -34.96 21.86 26.91
N LEU A 359 -33.72 21.55 27.30
CA LEU A 359 -33.00 20.34 26.93
C LEU A 359 -32.93 19.42 28.14
N ASP A 360 -33.17 18.13 27.94
CA ASP A 360 -33.09 17.11 28.99
C ASP A 360 -31.90 16.14 28.81
N SER A 361 -31.76 15.19 29.73
CA SER A 361 -30.69 14.19 29.69
C SER A 361 -30.79 13.23 28.50
N SER A 362 -32.01 12.98 27.99
CA SER A 362 -32.26 12.19 26.78
C SER A 362 -31.77 12.93 25.54
N ASP A 363 -32.01 14.23 25.46
CA ASP A 363 -31.52 15.08 24.37
C ASP A 363 -29.99 15.12 24.33
N LEU A 364 -29.29 15.17 25.46
CA LEU A 364 -27.82 15.06 25.47
C LEU A 364 -27.33 13.74 24.88
N SER A 365 -28.00 12.65 25.22
CA SER A 365 -27.66 11.31 24.73
C SER A 365 -27.89 11.22 23.22
N ARG A 366 -28.97 11.83 22.72
CA ARG A 366 -29.26 11.96 21.28
C ARG A 366 -28.23 12.82 20.56
N LEU A 367 -27.83 13.96 21.13
CA LEU A 367 -26.77 14.81 20.55
C LEU A 367 -25.44 14.06 20.47
N ALA A 368 -25.07 13.29 21.50
CA ALA A 368 -23.89 12.45 21.48
C ALA A 368 -23.97 11.33 20.42
N ALA A 369 -25.15 10.70 20.27
CA ALA A 369 -25.39 9.71 19.22
C ALA A 369 -25.24 10.32 17.81
N ILE A 370 -25.81 11.50 17.56
CA ILE A 370 -25.66 12.23 16.29
C ILE A 370 -24.18 12.54 16.01
N ALA A 371 -23.41 12.91 17.05
CA ALA A 371 -21.97 13.16 16.92
C ALA A 371 -21.24 11.90 16.42
N ARG A 372 -21.56 10.71 16.97
CA ARG A 372 -20.98 9.43 16.53
C ARG A 372 -21.40 9.05 15.12
N GLU A 373 -22.66 9.26 14.74
CA GLU A 373 -23.14 8.99 13.38
C GLU A 373 -22.38 9.80 12.32
N ARG A 374 -21.98 11.03 12.68
CA ARG A 374 -21.23 11.93 11.79
C ARG A 374 -19.72 11.72 11.81
N LEU A 375 -19.20 10.89 12.71
CA LEU A 375 -17.76 10.80 12.97
C LEU A 375 -16.93 10.54 11.70
N LYS A 376 -17.38 9.63 10.84
CA LYS A 376 -16.64 9.26 9.61
C LYS A 376 -16.85 10.25 8.47
N SER A 377 -18.04 10.81 8.34
CA SER A 377 -18.41 11.62 7.17
C SER A 377 -18.13 13.11 7.39
N ARG A 378 -18.26 13.59 8.63
CA ARG A 378 -18.08 15.00 9.03
C ARG A 378 -17.45 15.11 10.41
N PRO A 379 -16.18 14.67 10.60
CA PRO A 379 -15.56 14.66 11.91
C PRO A 379 -15.42 16.06 12.55
N HIS A 380 -15.37 17.12 11.74
CA HIS A 380 -15.32 18.49 12.25
C HIS A 380 -16.65 18.85 12.92
N GLU A 381 -17.79 18.51 12.31
CA GLU A 381 -19.11 18.71 12.93
C GLU A 381 -19.23 17.88 14.21
N THR A 382 -18.78 16.63 14.19
CA THR A 382 -18.72 15.78 15.39
C THR A 382 -18.00 16.49 16.52
N PHE A 383 -16.80 17.03 16.27
CA PHE A 383 -16.05 17.76 17.29
C PHE A 383 -16.81 18.98 17.84
N VAL A 384 -17.44 19.76 16.97
CA VAL A 384 -18.24 20.93 17.40
C VAL A 384 -19.44 20.53 18.25
N ILE A 385 -20.11 19.43 17.89
CA ILE A 385 -21.24 18.89 18.68
C ILE A 385 -20.76 18.47 20.07
N LEU A 386 -19.62 17.78 20.18
CA LEU A 386 -19.05 17.38 21.47
C LEU A 386 -18.71 18.60 22.34
N GLU A 387 -18.08 19.63 21.77
CA GLU A 387 -17.74 20.86 22.48
C GLU A 387 -18.99 21.64 22.92
N LEU A 388 -20.04 21.66 22.11
CA LEU A 388 -21.33 22.25 22.48
C LEU A 388 -21.96 21.51 23.67
N VAL A 389 -22.05 20.18 23.61
CA VAL A 389 -22.59 19.36 24.70
C VAL A 389 -21.82 19.60 25.99
N ARG A 390 -20.48 19.59 25.92
CA ARG A 390 -19.60 19.89 27.05
C ARG A 390 -19.86 21.28 27.62
N GLY A 391 -20.06 22.28 26.75
CA GLY A 391 -20.39 23.65 27.13
C GLY A 391 -21.76 23.80 27.82
N LEU A 392 -22.80 23.10 27.31
CA LEU A 392 -24.14 23.09 27.89
C LEU A 392 -24.14 22.50 29.31
N VAL A 393 -23.44 21.37 29.49
CA VAL A 393 -23.28 20.73 30.80
C VAL A 393 -22.50 21.60 31.77
N ALA A 394 -21.37 22.18 31.33
CA ALA A 394 -20.54 23.04 32.19
C ALA A 394 -21.28 24.29 32.69
N LYS A 395 -22.31 24.76 31.96
CA LYS A 395 -23.17 25.88 32.36
C LYS A 395 -24.41 25.45 33.16
N GLY A 396 -24.56 24.16 33.49
CA GLY A 396 -25.68 23.63 34.25
C GLY A 396 -27.02 23.74 33.53
N ARG A 397 -27.02 23.76 32.20
CA ARG A 397 -28.24 23.90 31.39
C ARG A 397 -29.05 22.63 31.29
N VAL A 398 -28.41 21.48 31.51
CA VAL A 398 -29.03 20.18 31.34
C VAL A 398 -28.55 19.27 32.46
N GLU A 399 -29.47 18.51 33.03
CA GLU A 399 -29.13 17.46 33.99
C GLU A 399 -28.41 16.33 33.26
N VAL A 400 -27.32 15.86 33.86
CA VAL A 400 -26.49 14.81 33.27
C VAL A 400 -26.93 13.43 33.75
N GLY A 401 -27.19 12.53 32.80
CA GLY A 401 -27.38 11.11 33.08
C GLY A 401 -26.09 10.41 33.50
N PRO A 402 -26.16 9.22 34.11
CA PRO A 402 -24.97 8.42 34.42
C PRO A 402 -24.23 8.02 33.12
N GLY A 403 -22.91 8.11 33.11
CA GLY A 403 -22.07 7.64 31.98
C GLY A 403 -21.84 8.64 30.85
N TRP A 404 -22.47 9.82 30.85
CA TRP A 404 -22.33 10.83 29.79
C TRP A 404 -20.85 11.22 29.51
N SER A 405 -20.04 11.35 30.56
CA SER A 405 -18.62 11.71 30.44
C SER A 405 -17.81 10.63 29.73
N GLU A 406 -18.15 9.35 29.96
CA GLU A 406 -17.49 8.22 29.29
C GLU A 406 -17.88 8.17 27.81
N GLU A 407 -19.16 8.38 27.51
CA GLU A 407 -19.67 8.43 26.14
C GLU A 407 -19.00 9.54 25.30
N LEU A 408 -18.87 10.75 25.85
CA LEU A 408 -18.15 11.82 25.16
C LEU A 408 -16.65 11.52 25.04
N PHE A 409 -16.04 11.03 26.12
CA PHE A 409 -14.61 10.75 26.14
C PHE A 409 -14.21 9.69 25.10
N GLN A 410 -15.05 8.67 24.90
CA GLN A 410 -14.85 7.67 23.84
C GLN A 410 -14.83 8.31 22.45
N THR A 411 -15.78 9.20 22.14
CA THR A 411 -15.82 9.86 20.82
C THR A 411 -14.63 10.80 20.62
N TYR A 412 -14.18 11.51 21.67
CA TYR A 412 -12.93 12.30 21.58
C TYR A 412 -11.70 11.41 21.37
N LEU A 413 -11.65 10.24 22.03
CA LEU A 413 -10.59 9.27 21.82
C LEU A 413 -10.59 8.75 20.38
N GLU A 414 -11.75 8.49 19.78
CA GLU A 414 -11.83 8.07 18.37
C GLU A 414 -11.24 9.14 17.42
N LEU A 415 -11.56 10.42 17.64
CA LEU A 415 -10.95 11.54 16.91
C LEU A 415 -9.43 11.60 17.12
N TRP A 416 -8.97 11.40 18.36
CA TRP A 416 -7.54 11.36 18.70
C TRP A 416 -6.80 10.18 18.06
N HIS A 417 -7.39 8.98 18.09
CA HIS A 417 -6.84 7.78 17.47
C HIS A 417 -6.71 7.93 15.95
N TRP A 418 -7.60 8.71 15.33
CA TRP A 418 -7.45 9.12 13.93
C TRP A 418 -6.36 10.17 13.74
N ILE A 419 -6.44 11.31 14.43
CA ILE A 419 -5.45 12.40 14.36
C ILE A 419 -5.08 12.81 15.79
N PRO A 420 -3.88 12.47 16.28
CA PRO A 420 -3.45 12.74 17.66
C PRO A 420 -3.15 14.23 17.94
N SER A 421 -4.14 15.11 17.77
CA SER A 421 -4.03 16.55 17.91
C SER A 421 -4.52 17.06 19.26
N ARG A 422 -3.86 18.11 19.77
CA ARG A 422 -4.28 18.81 21.00
C ARG A 422 -5.66 19.46 20.89
N ILE A 423 -6.16 19.66 19.68
CA ILE A 423 -7.54 20.13 19.47
C ILE A 423 -8.53 19.11 20.02
N PHE A 424 -8.34 17.83 19.69
CA PHE A 424 -9.27 16.76 20.08
C PHE A 424 -9.09 16.32 21.53
N LEU A 425 -7.86 16.36 22.06
CA LEU A 425 -7.59 16.10 23.48
C LEU A 425 -6.57 17.09 24.06
N ASN A 426 -7.00 17.87 25.04
CA ASN A 426 -6.16 18.80 25.80
C ASN A 426 -6.49 18.76 27.30
N GLN A 427 -5.66 19.41 28.11
CA GLN A 427 -5.81 19.40 29.57
C GLN A 427 -7.17 19.94 30.04
N ILE A 428 -7.69 21.01 29.42
CA ILE A 428 -8.97 21.62 29.80
C ILE A 428 -10.12 20.63 29.60
N LEU A 429 -10.13 19.95 28.45
CA LEU A 429 -11.11 18.91 28.14
C LEU A 429 -11.00 17.77 29.14
N LEU A 430 -9.78 17.25 29.36
CA LEU A 430 -9.55 16.14 30.27
C LEU A 430 -9.98 16.50 31.70
N ASP A 431 -9.67 17.69 32.20
CA ASP A 431 -10.10 18.18 33.51
C ASP A 431 -11.62 18.23 33.64
N SER A 432 -12.33 18.62 32.58
CA SER A 432 -13.79 18.68 32.58
C SER A 432 -14.48 17.31 32.59
N LEU A 433 -13.90 16.29 31.95
CA LEU A 433 -14.51 14.96 31.85
C LEU A 433 -14.07 14.00 32.96
N THR A 434 -12.82 14.08 33.44
CA THR A 434 -12.23 13.14 34.42
C THR A 434 -13.10 12.85 35.65
N PRO A 435 -13.78 13.84 36.28
CA PRO A 435 -14.62 13.58 37.45
C PRO A 435 -15.73 12.55 37.21
N GLY A 436 -16.30 12.52 35.99
CA GLY A 436 -17.39 11.62 35.62
C GLY A 436 -16.95 10.27 35.06
N LEU A 437 -15.64 10.02 34.90
CA LEU A 437 -15.10 8.78 34.34
C LEU A 437 -14.92 7.69 35.39
N GLY A 438 -15.13 6.42 35.00
CA GLY A 438 -14.76 5.24 35.77
C GLY A 438 -13.24 5.04 35.92
N VAL A 439 -12.84 4.08 36.77
CA VAL A 439 -11.43 3.85 37.15
C VAL A 439 -10.53 3.55 35.95
N GLU A 440 -11.03 2.74 35.00
CA GLU A 440 -10.28 2.36 33.81
C GLU A 440 -9.97 3.56 32.91
N TRP A 441 -10.97 4.38 32.61
CA TRP A 441 -10.83 5.59 31.80
C TRP A 441 -9.96 6.63 32.46
N ARG A 442 -10.03 6.80 33.79
CA ARG A 442 -9.13 7.70 34.53
C ARG A 442 -7.65 7.28 34.40
N ARG A 443 -7.37 5.98 34.34
CA ARG A 443 -6.02 5.47 34.07
C ARG A 443 -5.56 5.85 32.67
N GLN A 444 -6.41 5.69 31.67
CA GLN A 444 -6.09 6.08 30.29
C GLN A 444 -5.88 7.60 30.15
N VAL A 445 -6.74 8.42 30.77
CA VAL A 445 -6.55 9.88 30.86
C VAL A 445 -5.20 10.21 31.47
N SER A 446 -4.81 9.55 32.56
CA SER A 446 -3.52 9.79 33.21
C SER A 446 -2.34 9.51 32.27
N GLN A 447 -2.41 8.45 31.46
CA GLN A 447 -1.41 8.16 30.44
C GLN A 447 -1.37 9.23 29.35
N VAL A 448 -2.54 9.65 28.82
CA VAL A 448 -2.64 10.72 27.81
C VAL A 448 -2.07 12.02 28.35
N ARG A 449 -2.39 12.40 29.58
CA ARG A 449 -1.84 13.62 30.23
C ARG A 449 -0.33 13.58 30.34
N GLU A 450 0.23 12.44 30.75
CA GLU A 450 1.68 12.27 30.87
C GLU A 450 2.37 12.54 29.53
N TRP A 451 1.88 11.93 28.44
CA TRP A 451 2.50 12.08 27.13
C TRP A 451 2.26 13.46 26.49
N LEU A 452 1.09 14.05 26.66
CA LEU A 452 0.79 15.42 26.20
C LEU A 452 1.70 16.48 26.84
N SER A 453 2.18 16.21 28.07
CA SER A 453 3.09 17.11 28.80
C SER A 453 4.55 17.01 28.38
N ARG A 454 4.94 15.97 27.62
CA ARG A 454 6.33 15.74 27.20
C ARG A 454 6.69 16.54 25.96
N GLU A 455 7.88 17.12 25.96
CA GLU A 455 8.44 17.84 24.81
C GLU A 455 8.77 16.88 23.65
N PRO A 456 8.67 17.33 22.38
CA PRO A 456 8.95 16.50 21.19
C PRO A 456 10.27 15.74 21.25
N ASN A 457 11.34 16.42 21.66
CA ASN A 457 12.69 15.84 21.72
C ASN A 457 12.78 14.71 22.75
N GLN A 458 12.09 14.83 23.89
CA GLN A 458 12.10 13.81 24.94
C GLN A 458 11.40 12.52 24.50
N ILE A 459 10.34 12.63 23.69
CA ILE A 459 9.63 11.46 23.15
C ILE A 459 10.50 10.76 22.09
N LEU A 460 11.13 11.53 21.20
CA LEU A 460 12.03 10.97 20.18
C LEU A 460 13.27 10.31 20.80
N GLU A 461 13.86 10.94 21.83
CA GLU A 461 14.96 10.36 22.62
C GLU A 461 14.54 9.06 23.30
N PHE A 462 13.35 9.02 23.91
CA PHE A 462 12.82 7.82 24.54
C PHE A 462 12.72 6.63 23.56
N TYR A 463 12.26 6.88 22.33
CA TYR A 463 12.15 5.84 21.30
C TYR A 463 13.48 5.49 20.63
N ARG A 464 14.40 6.45 20.52
CA ARG A 464 15.77 6.20 20.05
C ARG A 464 16.52 5.28 21.01
N ASP A 465 16.37 5.51 22.31
CA ASP A 465 17.11 4.79 23.33
C ASP A 465 16.47 3.43 23.68
N LYS A 466 15.18 3.24 23.35
CA LYS A 466 14.43 1.99 23.56
C LYS A 466 13.58 1.60 22.34
N PRO A 467 14.20 1.25 21.20
CA PRO A 467 13.50 0.94 19.96
C PRO A 467 12.61 -0.30 20.08
N ASP A 468 12.95 -1.23 20.97
CA ASP A 468 12.16 -2.44 21.21
C ASP A 468 10.81 -2.13 21.88
N LEU A 469 10.67 -1.03 22.62
CA LEU A 469 9.38 -0.59 23.17
C LEU A 469 8.44 -0.03 22.09
N ALA A 470 8.96 0.52 20.99
CA ALA A 470 8.12 0.83 19.83
C ALA A 470 7.56 -0.44 19.17
N ARG A 471 8.31 -1.55 19.25
CA ARG A 471 7.98 -2.84 18.63
C ARG A 471 7.16 -3.76 19.54
N THR A 472 7.25 -3.58 20.86
CA THR A 472 6.60 -4.43 21.86
C THR A 472 5.93 -3.57 22.93
N GLN A 473 4.60 -3.53 22.92
CA GLN A 473 3.74 -3.00 23.99
C GLN A 473 4.16 -1.64 24.60
N GLY A 474 4.86 -0.78 23.83
CA GLY A 474 4.99 0.62 24.19
C GLY A 474 3.60 1.22 24.36
N SER A 475 3.48 2.22 25.23
CA SER A 475 2.21 2.91 25.43
C SER A 475 1.69 3.39 24.07
N LEU A 476 0.57 2.84 23.60
CA LEU A 476 -0.06 3.20 22.32
C LEU A 476 -0.19 4.72 22.19
N VAL A 477 -0.57 5.35 23.30
CA VAL A 477 -0.66 6.80 23.50
C VAL A 477 0.66 7.52 23.18
N ALA A 478 1.81 6.94 23.55
CA ALA A 478 3.12 7.50 23.23
C ALA A 478 3.39 7.47 21.73
N LEU A 479 3.02 6.38 21.06
CA LEU A 479 3.19 6.21 19.62
C LEU A 479 2.27 7.14 18.85
N GLU A 480 1.02 7.28 19.28
CA GLU A 480 0.08 8.29 18.79
C GLU A 480 0.61 9.70 18.99
N THR A 481 1.22 9.98 20.15
CA THR A 481 1.81 11.30 20.42
C THR A 481 2.98 11.60 19.49
N VAL A 482 3.86 10.63 19.23
CA VAL A 482 4.90 10.77 18.19
C VAL A 482 4.30 11.02 16.83
N PHE A 483 3.28 10.23 16.46
CA PHE A 483 2.63 10.32 15.18
C PHE A 483 2.01 11.71 14.98
N GLY A 484 1.26 12.23 15.96
CA GLY A 484 0.72 13.59 15.93
C GLY A 484 1.79 14.67 15.75
N LYS A 485 2.97 14.50 16.36
CA LYS A 485 4.11 15.42 16.16
C LYS A 485 4.71 15.32 14.76
N LEU A 486 4.85 14.12 14.20
CA LEU A 486 5.31 13.93 12.83
C LEU A 486 4.35 14.54 11.80
N LEU A 487 3.04 14.54 12.12
CA LEU A 487 2.01 15.19 11.32
C LEU A 487 1.95 16.72 11.49
N GLY A 488 2.70 17.29 12.44
CA GLY A 488 2.67 18.74 12.72
C GLY A 488 1.43 19.23 13.47
N VAL A 489 0.59 18.34 14.02
CA VAL A 489 -0.71 18.68 14.63
C VAL A 489 -0.70 18.75 16.16
N GLN A 490 0.49 18.76 16.79
CA GLN A 490 0.68 18.75 18.25
C GLN A 490 1.41 19.97 18.83
#